data_AF-A0A4R4RW57-F1
#
_entry.id   AF-A0A4R4RW57-F1
#
_cell.length_a   1.000
_cell.length_b   1.000
_cell.length_c   1.000
_cell.angle_alpha   90.00
_cell.angle_beta   90.00
_cell.angle_gamma   90.00
#
_symmetry.space_group_name_H-M   'P 1'
#
loop_
_entity.id
_entity.type
_entity.pdbx_description
1 polymer ?
#
loop_
_entity_poly.entity_id
_entity_poly.type
_entity_poly.pdbx_seq_one_letter_code
_entity_poly.pdbx_strand_id
1 'polypeptide(L)'
;MRHGTVRSDLGGLPDTGAGRLAWVDIAKTAAIVLVVFYHVGRVGLGVAPGTVGPATRPWLDLNMVLVPVRMPVFFLVSGLLAATAVSRPWPRVLRGKVLDLLWPYVLWTVVFGFVWVQTIPDDPGRWFAYNLRMLPFGGLAYWYLSLLIVFFLVAKALRHHPVPVLVATLVLLASSPAIGTWVGANGDQSVTVNVMRVSTFAVWFFAGCYLPALVRRVATAGGLGGLVAAAAGYTVLAYLFYYDHAPGGVEFFLAPVGVLAAVWAAVAIERFGWVRRLAGYLSRRTLAIYVLHPLLIHGAVWAARSSGADPLGDLDNGVVDFLFVPLFAVLVTAVAVGLYDLAGHAGMGWLFRWPVRPRVSPAPPSVPGSAVPPAPGPAPQRTPA
;
A
#
# COMPACT_ATOMS: atom_id res chain seq x y z
N MET A 1 37.16 -39.56 -0.89
CA MET A 1 37.09 -38.12 -1.25
C MET A 1 36.74 -38.02 -2.72
N ARG A 2 35.51 -37.61 -3.05
CA ARG A 2 35.05 -37.30 -4.41
C ARG A 2 34.22 -36.02 -4.33
N HIS A 3 34.64 -35.01 -5.09
CA HIS A 3 33.95 -33.75 -5.26
C HIS A 3 32.59 -33.99 -5.93
N GLY A 4 31.50 -33.67 -5.23
CA GLY A 4 30.15 -33.61 -5.78
C GLY A 4 29.79 -32.16 -6.09
N THR A 5 29.99 -31.75 -7.33
CA THR A 5 29.40 -30.52 -7.91
C THR A 5 27.88 -30.64 -7.90
N VAL A 6 27.21 -29.83 -7.09
CA VAL A 6 25.76 -29.64 -7.17
C VAL A 6 25.46 -28.87 -8.44
N ARG A 7 25.02 -29.57 -9.49
CA ARG A 7 24.45 -28.97 -10.69
C ARG A 7 23.18 -28.21 -10.30
N SER A 8 23.18 -26.92 -10.61
CA SER A 8 22.00 -26.05 -10.58
C SER A 8 21.11 -26.35 -11.79
N ASP A 9 20.26 -27.37 -11.68
CA ASP A 9 19.15 -27.56 -12.62
C ASP A 9 18.00 -26.61 -12.25
N LEU A 10 18.21 -25.32 -12.52
CA LEU A 10 17.13 -24.36 -12.73
C LEU A 10 17.08 -24.06 -14.22
N GLY A 11 16.61 -25.05 -14.98
CA GLY A 11 16.13 -24.84 -16.33
C GLY A 11 15.04 -23.79 -16.28
N GLY A 12 15.32 -22.63 -16.90
CA GLY A 12 14.39 -21.54 -17.06
C GLY A 12 13.16 -22.00 -17.82
N LEU A 13 12.09 -22.29 -17.09
CA LEU A 13 10.76 -22.05 -17.62
C LEU A 13 10.62 -20.53 -17.72
N PRO A 14 10.30 -19.96 -18.89
CA PRO A 14 9.90 -18.58 -18.95
C PRO A 14 8.73 -18.42 -17.97
N ASP A 15 8.86 -17.49 -17.03
CA ASP A 15 7.75 -16.98 -16.23
C ASP A 15 6.72 -16.45 -17.24
N THR A 16 5.83 -17.33 -17.70
CA THR A 16 4.68 -16.92 -18.48
C THR A 16 3.84 -16.10 -17.50
N GLY A 17 3.83 -14.78 -17.72
CA GLY A 17 3.13 -13.77 -16.92
C GLY A 17 1.60 -13.92 -16.90
N ALA A 18 1.08 -15.14 -17.00
CA ALA A 18 -0.31 -15.51 -16.87
C ALA A 18 -0.66 -15.61 -15.37
N GLY A 19 -1.01 -14.49 -14.76
CA GLY A 19 -1.66 -14.50 -13.44
C GLY A 19 -1.55 -13.22 -12.61
N ARG A 20 -0.55 -12.37 -12.87
CA ARG A 20 -0.37 -11.10 -12.15
C ARG A 20 -0.85 -9.94 -13.02
N LEU A 21 -1.91 -9.27 -12.58
CA LEU A 21 -2.41 -8.06 -13.22
C LEU A 21 -1.37 -6.94 -13.07
N ALA A 22 -0.70 -6.53 -14.14
CA ALA A 22 0.40 -5.56 -14.04
C ALA A 22 -0.10 -4.18 -13.59
N TRP A 23 -1.31 -3.75 -13.99
CA TRP A 23 -1.92 -2.53 -13.45
C TRP A 23 -2.09 -2.55 -11.93
N VAL A 24 -2.31 -3.72 -11.31
CA VAL A 24 -2.42 -3.83 -9.84
C VAL A 24 -1.08 -3.52 -9.19
N ASP A 25 0.01 -4.02 -9.76
CA ASP A 25 1.36 -3.72 -9.27
C ASP A 25 1.72 -2.25 -9.46
N ILE A 26 1.31 -1.67 -10.59
CA ILE A 26 1.50 -0.25 -10.89
C ILE A 26 0.72 0.60 -9.89
N ALA A 27 -0.58 0.35 -9.71
CA ALA A 27 -1.43 1.10 -8.79
C ALA A 27 -0.91 1.00 -7.34
N LYS A 28 -0.53 -0.22 -6.90
CA LYS A 28 0.05 -0.46 -5.58
C LYS A 28 1.37 0.30 -5.38
N THR A 29 2.24 0.28 -6.38
CA THR A 29 3.55 0.94 -6.34
C THR A 29 3.41 2.46 -6.38
N ALA A 30 2.58 2.98 -7.28
CA ALA A 30 2.32 4.41 -7.39
C ALA A 30 1.72 4.94 -6.08
N ALA A 31 0.73 4.26 -5.50
CA ALA A 31 0.14 4.67 -4.24
C ALA A 31 1.17 4.76 -3.11
N ILE A 32 2.05 3.75 -2.94
CA ILE A 32 3.05 3.79 -1.87
C ILE A 32 4.14 4.84 -2.11
N VAL A 33 4.61 5.03 -3.35
CA VAL A 33 5.59 6.06 -3.68
C VAL A 33 5.00 7.46 -3.49
N LEU A 34 3.73 7.66 -3.83
CA LEU A 34 3.02 8.90 -3.57
C LEU A 34 2.81 9.18 -2.07
N VAL A 35 2.76 8.15 -1.22
CA VAL A 35 2.79 8.31 0.25
C VAL A 35 4.16 8.80 0.71
N VAL A 36 5.26 8.24 0.17
CA VAL A 36 6.62 8.74 0.44
C VAL A 36 6.73 10.20 0.01
N PHE A 37 6.27 10.53 -1.20
CA PHE A 37 6.25 11.90 -1.73
C PHE A 37 5.46 12.86 -0.83
N TYR A 38 4.33 12.43 -0.30
CA TYR A 38 3.56 13.20 0.67
C TYR A 38 4.36 13.47 1.96
N HIS A 39 4.98 12.44 2.54
CA HIS A 39 5.77 12.62 3.77
C HIS A 39 7.04 13.45 3.56
N VAL A 40 7.65 13.40 2.37
CA VAL A 40 8.74 14.31 2.01
C VAL A 40 8.25 15.75 1.97
N GLY A 41 7.13 16.03 1.29
CA GLY A 41 6.55 17.39 1.24
C GLY A 41 5.98 17.89 2.58
N ARG A 42 5.70 17.00 3.53
CA ARG A 42 5.15 17.37 4.86
C ARG A 42 6.18 17.44 5.96
N VAL A 43 7.18 16.58 5.92
CA VAL A 43 8.19 16.43 6.99
C VAL A 43 9.59 16.57 6.42
N GLY A 44 9.86 15.97 5.26
CA GLY A 44 11.19 15.95 4.65
C GLY A 44 11.75 17.32 4.26
N LEU A 45 10.90 18.32 4.00
CA LEU A 45 11.35 19.71 3.82
C LEU A 45 12.09 20.27 5.05
N GLY A 46 11.91 19.67 6.23
CA GLY A 46 12.69 20.00 7.42
C GLY A 46 14.19 19.68 7.31
N VAL A 47 14.62 18.92 6.30
CA VAL A 47 16.06 18.69 5.99
C VAL A 47 16.70 19.94 5.38
N ALA A 48 15.93 20.72 4.62
CA ALA A 48 16.41 21.91 3.93
C ALA A 48 15.31 22.98 3.94
N PRO A 49 15.06 23.64 5.09
CA PRO A 49 13.97 24.61 5.23
C PRO A 49 14.05 25.77 4.23
N GLY A 50 15.24 26.17 3.79
CA GLY A 50 15.44 27.20 2.78
C GLY A 50 14.84 26.87 1.40
N THR A 51 14.58 25.59 1.10
CA THR A 51 13.93 25.18 -0.16
C THR A 51 12.44 25.48 -0.21
N VAL A 52 11.83 25.86 0.93
CA VAL A 52 10.39 26.14 1.01
C VAL A 52 10.08 27.50 0.38
N GLY A 53 9.51 27.46 -0.81
CA GLY A 53 9.15 28.67 -1.55
C GLY A 53 8.24 28.43 -2.76
N PRO A 54 8.09 29.44 -3.64
CA PRO A 54 7.25 29.37 -4.83
C PRO A 54 7.58 28.17 -5.73
N ALA A 55 8.86 27.81 -5.84
CA ALA A 55 9.31 26.66 -6.62
C ALA A 55 8.83 25.30 -6.05
N THR A 56 8.76 25.14 -4.72
CA THR A 56 8.21 23.90 -4.12
C THR A 56 6.69 23.85 -4.08
N ARG A 57 6.01 25.00 -4.19
CA ARG A 57 4.56 25.11 -4.00
C ARG A 57 3.72 24.16 -4.87
N PRO A 58 4.01 23.97 -6.17
CA PRO A 58 3.26 23.05 -7.02
C PRO A 58 3.22 21.60 -6.48
N TRP A 59 4.31 21.15 -5.85
CA TRP A 59 4.37 19.82 -5.25
C TRP A 59 3.54 19.70 -3.97
N LEU A 60 3.45 20.78 -3.20
CA LEU A 60 2.61 20.84 -2.01
C LEU A 60 1.12 20.87 -2.38
N ASP A 61 0.75 21.62 -3.41
CA ASP A 61 -0.62 21.65 -3.92
C ASP A 61 -1.00 20.31 -4.56
N LEU A 62 -0.11 19.70 -5.35
CA LEU A 62 -0.28 18.32 -5.83
C LEU A 62 -0.44 17.34 -4.66
N ASN A 63 0.28 17.57 -3.56
CA ASN A 63 0.17 16.75 -2.37
C ASN A 63 -1.24 16.80 -1.77
N MET A 64 -1.78 17.99 -1.60
CA MET A 64 -3.15 18.24 -1.12
C MET A 64 -4.18 17.61 -2.06
N VAL A 65 -4.09 17.89 -3.36
CA VAL A 65 -5.03 17.40 -4.35
C VAL A 65 -5.04 15.88 -4.40
N LEU A 66 -3.96 15.16 -4.12
CA LEU A 66 -3.95 13.68 -4.16
C LEU A 66 -4.33 13.01 -2.83
N VAL A 67 -4.62 13.76 -1.75
CA VAL A 67 -4.99 13.21 -0.43
C VAL A 67 -6.13 12.17 -0.51
N PRO A 68 -7.26 12.42 -1.22
CA PRO A 68 -8.36 11.48 -1.27
C PRO A 68 -8.13 10.34 -2.27
N VAL A 69 -6.94 10.21 -2.87
CA VAL A 69 -6.65 9.19 -3.90
C VAL A 69 -5.68 8.12 -3.40
N ARG A 70 -4.55 8.53 -2.81
CA ARG A 70 -3.42 7.62 -2.48
C ARG A 70 -3.86 6.42 -1.64
N MET A 71 -4.47 6.69 -0.48
CA MET A 71 -4.85 5.64 0.47
C MET A 71 -6.06 4.84 -0.03
N PRO A 72 -7.13 5.45 -0.60
CA PRO A 72 -8.22 4.71 -1.21
C PRO A 72 -7.79 3.71 -2.29
N VAL A 73 -6.92 4.10 -3.22
CA VAL A 73 -6.36 3.18 -4.24
C VAL A 73 -5.60 2.04 -3.56
N PHE A 74 -4.78 2.36 -2.56
CA PHE A 74 -3.99 1.35 -1.86
C PHE A 74 -4.86 0.35 -1.09
N PHE A 75 -5.92 0.80 -0.42
CA PHE A 75 -6.90 -0.06 0.25
C PHE A 75 -7.69 -0.91 -0.74
N LEU A 76 -8.15 -0.33 -1.86
CA LEU A 76 -8.84 -1.06 -2.93
C LEU A 76 -7.99 -2.22 -3.46
N VAL A 77 -6.75 -1.94 -3.82
CA VAL A 77 -5.80 -2.94 -4.30
C VAL A 77 -5.49 -3.98 -3.21
N SER A 78 -5.36 -3.56 -1.96
CA SER A 78 -5.10 -4.48 -0.84
C SER A 78 -6.27 -5.43 -0.59
N GLY A 79 -7.50 -4.95 -0.71
CA GLY A 79 -8.71 -5.77 -0.70
C GLY A 79 -8.73 -6.77 -1.85
N LEU A 80 -8.45 -6.31 -3.07
CA LEU A 80 -8.39 -7.16 -4.27
C LEU A 80 -7.37 -8.31 -4.10
N LEU A 81 -6.21 -8.03 -3.51
CA LEU A 81 -5.19 -9.03 -3.20
C LEU A 81 -5.55 -9.91 -2.00
N ALA A 82 -6.43 -9.46 -1.11
CA ALA A 82 -6.91 -10.21 0.05
C ALA A 82 -8.05 -11.19 -0.29
N ALA A 83 -8.79 -10.97 -1.38
CA ALA A 83 -9.96 -11.75 -1.77
C ALA A 83 -9.71 -13.28 -1.75
N THR A 84 -8.58 -13.73 -2.31
CA THR A 84 -8.23 -15.17 -2.34
C THR A 84 -7.70 -15.70 -1.00
N ALA A 85 -7.20 -14.83 -0.12
CA ALA A 85 -6.72 -15.23 1.20
C ALA A 85 -7.87 -15.40 2.21
N VAL A 86 -8.95 -14.64 2.03
CA VAL A 86 -10.15 -14.71 2.88
C VAL A 86 -10.80 -16.10 2.86
N SER A 87 -10.81 -16.78 1.71
CA SER A 87 -11.40 -18.13 1.55
C SER A 87 -10.56 -19.28 2.11
N ARG A 88 -9.28 -19.06 2.47
CA ARG A 88 -8.38 -20.11 2.98
C ARG A 88 -8.69 -20.48 4.44
N PRO A 89 -8.30 -21.67 4.96
CA PRO A 89 -8.47 -22.01 6.38
C PRO A 89 -7.74 -21.07 7.35
N TRP A 90 -8.30 -20.83 8.55
CA TRP A 90 -7.74 -19.91 9.57
C TRP A 90 -6.25 -20.14 9.89
N PRO A 91 -5.76 -21.37 10.15
CA PRO A 91 -4.36 -21.57 10.52
C PRO A 91 -3.36 -21.13 9.45
N ARG A 92 -3.71 -21.30 8.17
CA ARG A 92 -2.85 -20.86 7.04
C ARG A 92 -2.79 -19.34 6.94
N VAL A 93 -3.87 -18.66 7.32
CA VAL A 93 -4.02 -17.22 7.17
C VAL A 93 -3.47 -16.44 8.36
N LEU A 94 -3.69 -16.93 9.58
CA LEU A 94 -3.15 -16.30 10.79
C LEU A 94 -1.62 -16.21 10.69
N ARG A 95 -0.95 -17.33 10.37
CA ARG A 95 0.51 -17.39 10.33
C ARG A 95 1.14 -16.71 9.12
N GLY A 96 0.49 -16.75 7.94
CA GLY A 96 1.09 -16.26 6.69
C GLY A 96 0.57 -14.91 6.18
N LYS A 97 -0.39 -14.28 6.89
CA LYS A 97 -0.94 -12.98 6.50
C LYS A 97 -1.08 -12.04 7.68
N VAL A 98 -1.69 -12.50 8.77
CA VAL A 98 -1.94 -11.64 9.94
C VAL A 98 -0.63 -11.38 10.68
N LEU A 99 0.14 -12.43 11.02
CA LEU A 99 1.43 -12.25 11.69
C LEU A 99 2.46 -11.51 10.83
N ASP A 100 2.47 -11.75 9.51
CA ASP A 100 3.35 -11.05 8.57
C ASP A 100 3.03 -9.55 8.43
N LEU A 101 1.85 -9.10 8.85
CA LEU A 101 1.51 -7.67 8.96
C LEU A 101 1.71 -7.16 10.38
N LEU A 102 1.27 -7.94 11.38
CA LEU A 102 1.31 -7.57 12.80
C LEU A 102 2.75 -7.39 13.27
N TRP A 103 3.66 -8.28 12.87
CA TRP A 103 5.04 -8.21 13.34
C TRP A 103 5.77 -6.96 12.84
N PRO A 104 5.82 -6.67 11.53
CA PRO A 104 6.38 -5.41 11.05
C PRO A 104 5.67 -4.19 11.66
N TYR A 105 4.34 -4.26 11.85
CA TYR A 105 3.62 -3.18 12.53
C TYR A 105 4.15 -2.90 13.93
N VAL A 106 4.27 -3.93 14.79
CA VAL A 106 4.76 -3.77 16.17
C VAL A 106 6.22 -3.35 16.17
N LEU A 107 7.08 -4.10 15.46
CA LEU A 107 8.53 -3.86 15.44
C LEU A 107 8.84 -2.44 14.97
N TRP A 108 8.32 -2.06 13.80
CA TRP A 108 8.65 -0.76 13.23
C TRP A 108 7.99 0.38 14.00
N THR A 109 6.82 0.21 14.62
CA THR A 109 6.24 1.23 15.52
C THR A 109 7.16 1.54 16.69
N VAL A 110 7.78 0.52 17.29
CA VAL A 110 8.74 0.69 18.38
C VAL A 110 10.01 1.38 17.87
N VAL A 111 10.59 0.90 16.77
CA VAL A 111 11.81 1.48 16.17
C VAL A 111 11.60 2.93 15.74
N PHE A 112 10.46 3.24 15.13
CA PHE A 112 10.08 4.61 14.77
C PHE A 112 9.95 5.52 15.98
N GLY A 113 9.40 5.01 17.08
CA GLY A 113 9.32 5.77 18.33
C GLY A 113 10.68 6.34 18.73
N PHE A 114 11.76 5.55 18.63
CA PHE A 114 13.11 6.00 19.00
C PHE A 114 13.65 7.13 18.11
N VAL A 115 13.37 7.09 16.80
CA VAL A 115 13.83 8.11 15.85
C VAL A 115 12.94 9.36 15.91
N TRP A 116 11.62 9.16 16.00
CA TRP A 116 10.64 10.23 16.00
C TRP A 116 10.81 11.17 17.18
N VAL A 117 11.03 10.64 18.39
CA VAL A 117 11.19 11.49 19.58
C VAL A 117 12.44 12.36 19.53
N GLN A 118 13.45 12.01 18.73
CA GLN A 118 14.60 12.90 18.51
C GLN A 118 14.24 14.16 17.73
N THR A 119 13.11 14.14 17.01
CA THR A 119 12.59 15.31 16.29
C THR A 119 11.70 16.22 17.15
N ILE A 120 11.46 15.83 18.41
CA ILE A 120 10.61 16.54 19.36
C ILE A 120 11.49 17.14 20.47
N PRO A 121 11.51 18.48 20.63
CA PRO A 121 12.33 19.13 21.66
C PRO A 121 11.87 18.84 23.09
N ASP A 122 10.57 18.67 23.30
CA ASP A 122 9.96 18.64 24.64
C ASP A 122 9.56 17.22 25.06
N ASP A 123 10.15 16.75 26.17
CA ASP A 123 9.82 15.49 26.86
C ASP A 123 9.73 14.25 25.93
N PRO A 124 10.88 13.81 25.36
CA PRO A 124 10.91 12.67 24.43
C PRO A 124 10.40 11.37 25.07
N GLY A 125 10.56 11.20 26.39
CA GLY A 125 10.09 10.04 27.13
C GLY A 125 8.56 9.93 27.13
N ARG A 126 7.85 11.03 27.38
CA ARG A 126 6.38 11.08 27.33
C ARG A 126 5.85 10.76 25.92
N TRP A 127 6.47 11.30 24.88
CA TRP A 127 6.04 11.04 23.50
C TRP A 127 6.33 9.61 23.05
N PHE A 128 7.45 9.03 23.48
CA PHE A 128 7.73 7.61 23.25
C PHE A 128 6.66 6.73 23.93
N ALA A 129 6.36 7.01 25.19
CA ALA A 129 5.31 6.30 25.93
C ALA A 129 3.93 6.48 25.28
N TYR A 130 3.63 7.67 24.75
CA TYR A 130 2.40 7.93 23.99
C TYR A 130 2.33 7.08 22.71
N ASN A 131 3.42 7.00 21.93
CA ASN A 131 3.50 6.14 20.74
C ASN A 131 3.22 4.68 21.06
N LEU A 132 3.78 4.16 22.17
CA LEU A 132 3.51 2.78 22.61
C LEU A 132 2.09 2.57 23.10
N ARG A 133 1.52 3.52 23.86
CA ARG A 133 0.12 3.45 24.33
C ARG A 133 -0.88 3.44 23.19
N MET A 134 -0.54 4.02 22.04
CA MET A 134 -1.41 4.05 20.86
C MET A 134 -1.31 2.81 19.98
N LEU A 135 -0.37 1.91 20.25
CA LEU A 135 -0.17 0.69 19.47
C LEU A 135 -1.42 -0.22 19.41
N PRO A 136 -2.19 -0.46 20.50
CA PRO A 136 -3.45 -1.21 20.41
C PRO A 136 -4.55 -0.49 19.62
N PHE A 137 -4.46 0.84 19.51
CA PHE A 137 -5.49 1.69 18.89
C PHE A 137 -5.19 2.06 17.46
N GLY A 138 -4.24 1.37 16.83
CA GLY A 138 -3.88 1.56 15.43
C GLY A 138 -2.55 2.25 15.20
N GLY A 139 -1.90 2.77 16.25
CA GLY A 139 -0.58 3.39 16.15
C GLY A 139 -0.61 4.75 15.43
N LEU A 140 0.52 5.47 15.51
CA LEU A 140 0.64 6.82 14.97
C LEU A 140 1.06 6.79 13.49
N ALA A 141 2.31 6.41 13.21
CA ALA A 141 2.88 6.42 11.86
C ALA A 141 2.39 5.23 10.99
N TYR A 142 2.25 4.05 11.58
CA TYR A 142 2.00 2.80 10.84
C TYR A 142 0.53 2.36 10.81
N TRP A 143 -0.39 3.32 10.93
CA TRP A 143 -1.83 3.11 11.03
C TRP A 143 -2.48 2.35 9.88
N TYR A 144 -1.86 2.36 8.70
CA TYR A 144 -2.38 1.60 7.58
C TYR A 144 -2.24 0.08 7.80
N LEU A 145 -1.14 -0.37 8.41
CA LEU A 145 -0.93 -1.79 8.69
C LEU A 145 -1.96 -2.31 9.70
N SER A 146 -2.25 -1.53 10.75
CA SER A 146 -3.25 -1.91 11.75
C SER A 146 -4.66 -1.99 11.14
N LEU A 147 -5.05 -1.03 10.30
CA LEU A 147 -6.32 -1.11 9.56
C LEU A 147 -6.38 -2.31 8.62
N LEU A 148 -5.30 -2.62 7.89
CA LEU A 148 -5.27 -3.81 7.04
C LEU A 148 -5.51 -5.09 7.84
N ILE A 149 -4.91 -5.20 9.03
CA ILE A 149 -5.11 -6.36 9.91
C ILE A 149 -6.59 -6.44 10.31
N VAL A 150 -7.17 -5.34 10.80
CA VAL A 150 -8.58 -5.29 11.23
C VAL A 150 -9.52 -5.60 10.07
N PHE A 151 -9.38 -4.90 8.95
CA PHE A 151 -10.23 -5.11 7.78
C PHE A 151 -10.12 -6.52 7.23
N PHE A 152 -8.91 -7.10 7.21
CA PHE A 152 -8.71 -8.48 6.79
C PHE A 152 -9.39 -9.48 7.74
N LEU A 153 -9.26 -9.29 9.06
CA LEU A 153 -9.91 -10.14 10.06
C LEU A 153 -11.44 -10.07 9.95
N VAL A 154 -11.99 -8.86 9.81
CA VAL A 154 -13.44 -8.64 9.58
C VAL A 154 -13.88 -9.28 8.27
N ALA A 155 -13.15 -9.07 7.17
CA ALA A 155 -13.46 -9.68 5.87
C ALA A 155 -13.45 -11.21 5.94
N LYS A 156 -12.57 -11.78 6.77
CA LYS A 156 -12.48 -13.23 6.95
C LYS A 156 -13.59 -13.80 7.83
N ALA A 157 -13.91 -13.11 8.93
CA ALA A 157 -14.97 -13.49 9.85
C ALA A 157 -16.35 -13.41 9.17
N LEU A 158 -16.58 -12.35 8.40
CA LEU A 158 -17.86 -12.06 7.74
C LEU A 158 -17.88 -12.42 6.26
N ARG A 159 -17.00 -13.34 5.81
CA ARG A 159 -16.87 -13.72 4.39
C ARG A 159 -18.15 -14.26 3.75
N HIS A 160 -19.07 -14.77 4.56
CA HIS A 160 -20.38 -15.28 4.11
C HIS A 160 -21.49 -14.21 4.13
N HIS A 161 -21.19 -13.00 4.60
CA HIS A 161 -22.12 -11.86 4.68
C HIS A 161 -21.55 -10.62 3.96
N PRO A 162 -21.15 -10.70 2.68
CA PRO A 162 -20.52 -9.59 1.98
C PRO A 162 -21.46 -8.37 1.84
N VAL A 163 -22.76 -8.59 1.61
CA VAL A 163 -23.73 -7.50 1.40
C VAL A 163 -23.91 -6.64 2.67
N PRO A 164 -24.23 -7.20 3.86
CA PRO A 164 -24.30 -6.40 5.07
C PRO A 164 -23.01 -5.61 5.38
N VAL A 165 -21.85 -6.22 5.13
CA VAL A 165 -20.56 -5.54 5.34
C VAL A 165 -20.39 -4.36 4.39
N LEU A 166 -20.66 -4.54 3.09
CA LEU A 166 -20.57 -3.45 2.12
C LEU A 166 -21.53 -2.31 2.46
N VAL A 167 -22.78 -2.63 2.82
CA VAL A 167 -23.77 -1.63 3.27
C VAL A 167 -23.26 -0.89 4.50
N ALA A 168 -22.75 -1.60 5.53
CA ALA A 168 -22.18 -0.98 6.71
C ALA A 168 -21.02 -0.03 6.37
N THR A 169 -20.15 -0.39 5.43
CA THR A 169 -19.05 0.49 5.01
C THR A 169 -19.51 1.73 4.26
N LEU A 170 -20.62 1.65 3.51
CA LEU A 170 -21.23 2.82 2.86
C LEU A 170 -21.89 3.74 3.89
N VAL A 171 -22.58 3.19 4.89
CA VAL A 171 -23.15 3.97 6.01
C VAL A 171 -22.04 4.67 6.78
N LEU A 172 -20.93 3.97 7.06
CA LEU A 172 -19.76 4.56 7.70
C LEU A 172 -19.17 5.70 6.88
N LEU A 173 -19.00 5.52 5.55
CA LEU A 173 -18.51 6.57 4.67
C LEU A 173 -19.46 7.79 4.69
N ALA A 174 -20.77 7.58 4.53
CA ALA A 174 -21.75 8.67 4.57
C ALA A 174 -21.73 9.42 5.91
N SER A 175 -21.38 8.73 7.00
CA SER A 175 -21.25 9.30 8.34
C SER A 175 -19.89 9.95 8.61
N SER A 176 -18.92 9.87 7.68
CA SER A 176 -17.54 10.31 7.92
C SER A 176 -17.41 11.81 8.23
N PRO A 177 -18.19 12.74 7.63
CA PRO A 177 -18.10 14.16 8.01
C PRO A 177 -18.55 14.40 9.44
N ALA A 178 -19.67 13.80 9.86
CA ALA A 178 -20.18 13.92 11.23
C ALA A 178 -19.19 13.32 12.26
N ILE A 179 -18.61 12.15 11.93
CA ILE A 179 -17.54 11.55 12.73
C ILE A 179 -16.33 12.50 12.81
N GLY A 180 -15.94 13.13 11.70
CA GLY A 180 -14.85 14.11 11.64
C GLY A 180 -15.09 15.33 12.53
N THR A 181 -16.30 15.90 12.50
CA THR A 181 -16.70 17.02 13.37
C THR A 181 -16.66 16.61 14.84
N TRP A 182 -17.18 15.42 15.16
CA TRP A 182 -17.12 14.87 16.52
C TRP A 182 -15.67 14.66 16.98
N VAL A 183 -14.79 14.19 16.09
CA VAL A 183 -13.36 14.04 16.36
C VAL A 183 -12.73 15.37 16.71
N GLY A 184 -12.92 16.39 15.87
CA GLY A 184 -12.37 17.72 16.09
C GLY A 184 -12.85 18.35 17.41
N ALA A 185 -14.10 18.10 17.81
CA ALA A 185 -14.68 18.61 19.04
C ALA A 185 -14.18 17.90 20.32
N ASN A 186 -13.75 16.64 20.23
CA ASN A 186 -13.35 15.82 21.38
C ASN A 186 -11.82 15.58 21.47
N GLY A 187 -11.06 16.17 20.55
CA GLY A 187 -9.60 16.12 20.50
C GLY A 187 -9.02 14.99 19.64
N ASP A 188 -7.88 15.28 19.02
CA ASP A 188 -7.15 14.40 18.08
C ASP A 188 -6.37 13.28 18.81
N GLN A 189 -7.03 12.51 19.66
CA GLN A 189 -6.45 11.27 20.17
C GLN A 189 -6.39 10.23 19.04
N SER A 190 -5.32 9.42 19.00
CA SER A 190 -5.12 8.42 17.94
C SER A 190 -6.32 7.49 17.74
N VAL A 191 -7.06 7.18 18.82
CA VAL A 191 -8.32 6.40 18.78
C VAL A 191 -9.34 7.06 17.87
N THR A 192 -9.64 8.32 18.12
CA THR A 192 -10.65 9.13 17.44
C THR A 192 -10.30 9.29 15.95
N VAL A 193 -9.04 9.58 15.64
CA VAL A 193 -8.53 9.67 14.26
C VAL A 193 -8.64 8.33 13.54
N ASN A 194 -8.40 7.21 14.23
CA ASN A 194 -8.53 5.88 13.62
C ASN A 194 -9.99 5.50 13.35
N VAL A 195 -10.97 5.97 14.15
CA VAL A 195 -12.41 5.83 13.82
C VAL A 195 -12.73 6.54 12.50
N MET A 196 -12.24 7.77 12.31
CA MET A 196 -12.41 8.51 11.05
C MET A 196 -11.73 7.81 9.86
N ARG A 197 -10.55 7.20 10.08
CA ARG A 197 -9.87 6.41 9.04
C ARG A 197 -10.65 5.14 8.69
N VAL A 198 -11.23 4.45 9.68
CA VAL A 198 -12.10 3.28 9.45
C VAL A 198 -13.29 3.70 8.60
N SER A 199 -13.97 4.79 8.97
CA SER A 199 -15.17 5.23 8.27
C SER A 199 -14.90 5.65 6.82
N THR A 200 -13.73 6.24 6.57
CA THR A 200 -13.33 6.69 5.24
C THR A 200 -12.79 5.56 4.35
N PHE A 201 -12.03 4.61 4.92
CA PHE A 201 -11.25 3.67 4.12
C PHE A 201 -11.82 2.27 4.00
N ALA A 202 -12.72 1.86 4.89
CA ALA A 202 -13.25 0.49 4.89
C ALA A 202 -13.92 0.15 3.53
N VAL A 203 -14.73 1.06 2.99
CA VAL A 203 -15.44 0.87 1.71
C VAL A 203 -14.50 0.42 0.58
N TRP A 204 -13.30 1.00 0.48
CA TRP A 204 -12.33 0.70 -0.56
C TRP A 204 -11.78 -0.71 -0.41
N PHE A 205 -11.36 -1.08 0.81
CA PHE A 205 -10.84 -2.41 1.08
C PHE A 205 -11.91 -3.49 0.84
N PHE A 206 -13.12 -3.31 1.37
CA PHE A 206 -14.19 -4.30 1.24
C PHE A 206 -14.74 -4.40 -0.18
N ALA A 207 -14.82 -3.29 -0.92
CA ALA A 207 -15.13 -3.33 -2.36
C ALA A 207 -14.08 -4.14 -3.14
N GLY A 208 -12.79 -3.91 -2.86
CA GLY A 208 -11.71 -4.71 -3.44
C GLY A 208 -11.82 -6.20 -3.11
N CYS A 209 -12.15 -6.51 -1.86
CA CYS A 209 -12.19 -7.88 -1.35
C CYS A 209 -13.41 -8.68 -1.82
N TYR A 210 -14.60 -8.09 -1.80
CA TYR A 210 -15.87 -8.76 -2.07
C TYR A 210 -16.42 -8.55 -3.48
N LEU A 211 -15.95 -7.53 -4.20
CA LEU A 211 -16.35 -7.25 -5.59
C LEU A 211 -15.16 -7.34 -6.58
N PRO A 212 -14.27 -8.36 -6.50
CA PRO A 212 -13.05 -8.38 -7.30
C PRO A 212 -13.31 -8.43 -8.81
N ALA A 213 -14.42 -9.03 -9.24
CA ALA A 213 -14.83 -9.07 -10.65
C ALA A 213 -15.27 -7.67 -11.14
N LEU A 214 -16.01 -6.92 -10.32
CA LEU A 214 -16.42 -5.55 -10.65
C LEU A 214 -15.20 -4.64 -10.75
N VAL A 215 -14.27 -4.71 -9.79
CA VAL A 215 -13.04 -3.90 -9.81
C VAL A 215 -12.23 -4.16 -11.07
N ARG A 216 -12.09 -5.43 -11.48
CA ARG A 216 -11.40 -5.78 -12.74
C ARG A 216 -12.14 -5.28 -13.98
N ARG A 217 -13.47 -5.39 -14.01
CA ARG A 217 -14.31 -4.88 -15.11
C ARG A 217 -14.18 -3.37 -15.26
N VAL A 218 -14.27 -2.64 -14.15
CA VAL A 218 -14.12 -1.18 -14.11
C VAL A 218 -12.72 -0.77 -14.56
N ALA A 219 -11.68 -1.48 -14.12
CA ALA A 219 -10.30 -1.18 -14.50
C ALA A 219 -10.08 -1.22 -16.02
N THR A 220 -10.76 -2.13 -16.73
CA THR A 220 -10.64 -2.27 -18.20
C THR A 220 -11.65 -1.44 -19.00
N ALA A 221 -12.62 -0.79 -18.36
CA ALA A 221 -13.75 -0.14 -19.05
C ALA A 221 -13.48 1.29 -19.55
N GLY A 222 -12.57 2.04 -18.93
CA GLY A 222 -12.44 3.48 -19.18
C GLY A 222 -11.73 3.85 -20.49
N GLY A 223 -10.70 3.10 -20.88
CA GLY A 223 -9.80 3.50 -21.96
C GLY A 223 -9.14 4.87 -21.72
N LEU A 224 -8.54 5.44 -22.76
CA LEU A 224 -7.91 6.77 -22.66
C LEU A 224 -8.94 7.89 -22.50
N GLY A 225 -10.09 7.81 -23.18
CA GLY A 225 -11.17 8.79 -23.06
C GLY A 225 -11.76 8.87 -21.65
N GLY A 226 -12.03 7.71 -21.03
CA GLY A 226 -12.46 7.65 -19.64
C GLY A 226 -11.40 8.18 -18.68
N LEU A 227 -10.11 7.84 -18.89
CA LEU A 227 -9.01 8.42 -18.10
C LEU A 227 -9.00 9.95 -18.16
N VAL A 228 -9.08 10.53 -19.37
CA VAL A 228 -9.09 11.99 -19.55
C VAL A 228 -10.31 12.60 -18.87
N ALA A 229 -11.50 12.01 -19.05
CA ALA A 229 -12.73 12.48 -18.43
C ALA A 229 -12.68 12.40 -16.89
N ALA A 230 -12.20 11.30 -16.33
CA ALA A 230 -12.04 11.16 -14.88
C ALA A 230 -10.98 12.09 -14.31
N ALA A 231 -9.86 12.29 -15.01
CA ALA A 231 -8.83 13.23 -14.59
C ALA A 231 -9.35 14.68 -14.61
N ALA A 232 -10.03 15.09 -15.68
CA ALA A 232 -10.64 16.41 -15.79
C ALA A 232 -11.73 16.63 -14.73
N GLY A 233 -12.64 15.65 -14.56
CA GLY A 233 -13.67 15.69 -13.53
C GLY A 233 -13.08 15.75 -12.13
N TYR A 234 -12.01 15.00 -11.86
CA TYR A 234 -11.29 15.07 -10.60
C TYR A 234 -10.68 16.46 -10.34
N THR A 235 -10.03 17.05 -11.35
CA THR A 235 -9.48 18.40 -11.26
C THR A 235 -10.56 19.43 -10.94
N VAL A 236 -11.73 19.36 -11.58
CA VAL A 236 -12.86 20.24 -11.29
C VAL A 236 -13.36 20.03 -9.86
N LEU A 237 -13.59 18.79 -9.42
CA LEU A 237 -14.04 18.50 -8.06
C LEU A 237 -13.04 18.98 -7.00
N ALA A 238 -11.74 18.75 -7.23
CA ALA A 238 -10.67 19.19 -6.34
C ALA A 238 -10.61 20.72 -6.27
N TYR A 239 -10.71 21.41 -7.42
CA TYR A 239 -10.78 22.87 -7.47
C TYR A 239 -11.97 23.39 -6.65
N LEU A 240 -13.17 22.87 -6.91
CA LEU A 240 -14.37 23.29 -6.18
C LEU A 240 -14.24 23.09 -4.68
N PHE A 241 -13.72 21.92 -4.25
CA PHE A 241 -13.57 21.59 -2.84
C PHE A 241 -12.52 22.45 -2.13
N TYR A 242 -11.32 22.60 -2.70
CA TYR A 242 -10.22 23.29 -2.02
C TYR A 242 -10.30 24.81 -2.07
N TYR A 243 -11.04 25.38 -3.03
CA TYR A 243 -11.27 26.82 -3.10
C TYR A 243 -12.61 27.24 -2.48
N ASP A 244 -13.27 26.36 -1.73
CA ASP A 244 -14.55 26.65 -1.03
C ASP A 244 -15.69 27.09 -1.98
N HIS A 245 -15.67 26.58 -3.20
CA HIS A 245 -16.75 26.75 -4.19
C HIS A 245 -17.70 25.54 -4.23
N ALA A 246 -17.46 24.53 -3.38
CA ALA A 246 -18.16 23.27 -3.43
C ALA A 246 -19.49 23.33 -2.65
N PRO A 247 -20.62 22.95 -3.26
CA PRO A 247 -21.79 22.58 -2.47
C PRO A 247 -21.46 21.38 -1.57
N GLY A 248 -22.16 21.28 -0.44
CA GLY A 248 -21.98 20.15 0.48
C GLY A 248 -22.18 18.81 -0.25
N GLY A 249 -21.27 17.85 0.00
CA GLY A 249 -21.30 16.51 -0.57
C GLY A 249 -20.36 16.28 -1.75
N VAL A 250 -19.72 17.32 -2.31
CA VAL A 250 -18.67 17.17 -3.35
C VAL A 250 -17.51 16.30 -2.86
N GLU A 251 -17.19 16.37 -1.56
CA GLU A 251 -16.15 15.58 -0.91
C GLU A 251 -16.33 14.07 -1.07
N PHE A 252 -17.58 13.58 -1.18
CA PHE A 252 -17.86 12.16 -1.39
C PHE A 252 -17.51 11.68 -2.78
N PHE A 253 -17.39 12.58 -3.77
CA PHE A 253 -17.06 12.25 -5.15
C PHE A 253 -15.55 12.32 -5.45
N LEU A 254 -14.77 13.03 -4.63
CA LEU A 254 -13.32 13.14 -4.80
C LEU A 254 -12.65 11.76 -4.84
N ALA A 255 -12.85 10.95 -3.81
CA ALA A 255 -12.20 9.65 -3.73
C ALA A 255 -12.64 8.68 -4.85
N PRO A 256 -13.95 8.49 -5.16
CA PRO A 256 -14.37 7.67 -6.29
C PRO A 256 -13.80 8.09 -7.64
N VAL A 257 -13.89 9.37 -8.00
CA VAL A 257 -13.42 9.85 -9.30
C VAL A 257 -11.89 9.78 -9.38
N GLY A 258 -11.20 10.14 -8.29
CA GLY A 258 -9.74 10.07 -8.22
C GLY A 258 -9.21 8.63 -8.24
N VAL A 259 -9.89 7.68 -7.57
CA VAL A 259 -9.56 6.25 -7.62
C VAL A 259 -9.76 5.70 -9.04
N LEU A 260 -10.85 6.06 -9.72
CA LEU A 260 -11.08 5.69 -11.12
C LEU A 260 -9.96 6.22 -12.02
N ALA A 261 -9.63 7.50 -11.91
CA ALA A 261 -8.54 8.12 -12.67
C ALA A 261 -7.20 7.41 -12.40
N ALA A 262 -6.87 7.10 -11.15
CA ALA A 262 -5.64 6.41 -10.78
C ALA A 262 -5.59 4.96 -11.30
N VAL A 263 -6.70 4.23 -11.25
CA VAL A 263 -6.78 2.86 -11.79
C VAL A 263 -6.64 2.88 -13.32
N TRP A 264 -7.35 3.77 -14.01
CA TRP A 264 -7.24 3.89 -15.46
C TRP A 264 -5.88 4.41 -15.92
N ALA A 265 -5.23 5.27 -15.14
CA ALA A 265 -3.84 5.67 -15.37
C ALA A 265 -2.90 4.47 -15.24
N ALA A 266 -3.07 3.64 -14.19
CA ALA A 266 -2.26 2.44 -14.01
C ALA A 266 -2.43 1.43 -15.17
N VAL A 267 -3.64 1.26 -15.69
CA VAL A 267 -3.93 0.43 -16.87
C VAL A 267 -3.34 1.06 -18.15
N ALA A 268 -3.46 2.38 -18.34
CA ALA A 268 -2.94 3.05 -19.54
C ALA A 268 -1.42 2.96 -19.64
N ILE A 269 -0.69 3.05 -18.51
CA ILE A 269 0.77 2.98 -18.50
C ILE A 269 1.32 1.54 -18.44
N GLU A 270 0.46 0.54 -18.22
CA GLU A 270 0.82 -0.89 -18.27
C GLU A 270 1.43 -1.28 -19.63
N ARG A 271 1.06 -0.59 -20.72
CA ARG A 271 1.61 -0.82 -22.06
C ARG A 271 3.13 -0.68 -22.12
N PHE A 272 3.73 0.12 -21.23
CA PHE A 272 5.17 0.36 -21.20
C PHE A 272 5.90 -0.75 -20.44
N GLY A 273 6.68 -1.56 -21.16
CA GLY A 273 7.35 -2.74 -20.58
C GLY A 273 8.35 -2.41 -19.46
N TRP A 274 8.96 -1.22 -19.46
CA TRP A 274 9.83 -0.78 -18.36
C TRP A 274 9.03 -0.44 -17.09
N VAL A 275 7.84 0.17 -17.24
CA VAL A 275 6.94 0.47 -16.12
C VAL A 275 6.49 -0.82 -15.45
N ARG A 276 6.09 -1.83 -16.22
CA ARG A 276 5.71 -3.16 -15.68
C ARG A 276 6.86 -3.80 -14.89
N ARG A 277 8.09 -3.74 -15.42
CA ARG A 277 9.28 -4.29 -14.74
C ARG A 277 9.56 -3.57 -13.42
N LEU A 278 9.56 -2.23 -13.44
CA LEU A 278 9.79 -1.40 -12.26
C LEU A 278 8.70 -1.61 -11.20
N ALA A 279 7.44 -1.52 -11.59
CA ALA A 279 6.30 -1.75 -10.69
C ALA A 279 6.28 -3.19 -10.16
N GLY A 280 6.63 -4.18 -10.99
CA GLY A 280 6.79 -5.57 -10.58
C GLY A 280 7.84 -5.71 -9.47
N TYR A 281 9.00 -5.05 -9.62
CA TYR A 281 10.08 -5.03 -8.64
C TYR A 281 9.71 -4.29 -7.34
N LEU A 282 9.15 -3.08 -7.44
CA LEU A 282 8.77 -2.26 -6.28
C LEU A 282 7.55 -2.80 -5.53
N SER A 283 6.57 -3.37 -6.24
CA SER A 283 5.34 -3.91 -5.63
C SER A 283 5.59 -5.05 -4.64
N ARG A 284 6.70 -5.78 -4.79
CA ARG A 284 7.17 -6.83 -3.85
C ARG A 284 7.81 -6.24 -2.59
N ARG A 285 8.15 -4.96 -2.60
CA ARG A 285 8.88 -4.22 -1.55
C ARG A 285 8.06 -3.12 -0.91
N THR A 286 6.78 -2.97 -1.27
CA THR A 286 5.93 -1.90 -0.72
C THR A 286 5.86 -1.88 0.79
N LEU A 287 5.91 -3.06 1.44
CA LEU A 287 5.94 -3.14 2.90
C LEU A 287 7.20 -2.49 3.46
N ALA A 288 8.37 -2.79 2.88
CA ALA A 288 9.63 -2.20 3.30
C ALA A 288 9.66 -0.69 3.06
N ILE A 289 9.22 -0.24 1.87
CA ILE A 289 9.08 1.19 1.55
C ILE A 289 8.15 1.87 2.58
N TYR A 290 7.01 1.24 2.89
CA TYR A 290 6.06 1.76 3.88
C TYR A 290 6.65 1.89 5.28
N VAL A 291 7.37 0.87 5.77
CA VAL A 291 7.87 0.92 7.15
C VAL A 291 9.14 1.76 7.31
N LEU A 292 10.00 1.81 6.28
CA LEU A 292 11.28 2.52 6.34
C LEU A 292 11.16 4.00 6.01
N HIS A 293 10.23 4.44 5.14
CA HIS A 293 10.20 5.84 4.74
C HIS A 293 10.03 6.84 5.90
N PRO A 294 9.19 6.62 6.94
CA PRO A 294 9.08 7.58 8.04
C PRO A 294 10.37 7.64 8.84
N LEU A 295 11.05 6.50 9.02
CA LEU A 295 12.35 6.44 9.70
C LEU A 295 13.42 7.20 8.93
N LEU A 296 13.52 6.97 7.62
CA LEU A 296 14.51 7.63 6.76
C LEU A 296 14.27 9.14 6.71
N ILE A 297 13.01 9.57 6.57
CA ILE A 297 12.66 10.99 6.51
C ILE A 297 12.91 11.67 7.86
N HIS A 298 12.37 11.14 8.96
CA HIS A 298 12.56 11.76 10.28
C HIS A 298 14.02 11.70 10.74
N GLY A 299 14.72 10.61 10.45
CA GLY A 299 16.16 10.48 10.72
C GLY A 299 16.98 11.50 9.95
N ALA A 300 16.68 11.72 8.66
CA ALA A 300 17.33 12.76 7.87
C ALA A 300 17.05 14.18 8.42
N VAL A 301 15.80 14.47 8.80
CA VAL A 301 15.44 15.76 9.42
C VAL A 301 16.18 15.97 10.74
N TRP A 302 16.23 14.94 11.60
CA TRP A 302 16.98 14.99 12.85
C TRP A 302 18.48 15.21 12.63
N ALA A 303 19.08 14.50 11.66
CA ALA A 303 20.49 14.64 11.33
C ALA A 303 20.81 16.06 10.80
N ALA A 304 19.98 16.59 9.91
CA ALA A 304 20.14 17.96 9.39
C ALA A 304 20.06 18.98 10.53
N ARG A 305 19.00 18.92 11.36
CA ARG A 305 18.81 19.84 12.49
C ARG A 305 19.93 19.78 13.52
N SER A 306 20.41 18.57 13.86
CA SER A 306 21.48 18.40 14.85
C SER A 306 22.84 18.87 14.35
N SER A 307 23.08 18.84 13.03
CA SER A 307 24.29 19.39 12.42
C SER A 307 24.28 20.92 12.32
N GLY A 308 23.11 21.55 12.47
CA GLY A 308 22.93 22.99 12.21
C GLY A 308 23.07 23.39 10.73
N ALA A 309 23.30 22.42 9.84
CA ALA A 309 23.44 22.66 8.42
C ALA A 309 22.06 22.83 7.75
N ASP A 310 21.92 23.88 6.94
CA ASP A 310 20.93 23.93 5.86
C ASP A 310 21.67 23.67 4.54
N PRO A 311 21.90 22.39 4.17
CA PRO A 311 22.82 22.06 3.07
C PRO A 311 22.37 22.58 1.70
N LEU A 312 21.14 23.07 1.58
CA LEU A 312 20.60 23.61 0.32
C LEU A 312 20.09 25.05 0.46
N GLY A 313 19.86 25.57 1.66
CA GLY A 313 19.33 26.92 1.88
C GLY A 313 20.22 28.04 1.32
N ASP A 314 21.54 27.85 1.30
CA ASP A 314 22.48 28.85 0.78
C ASP A 314 22.59 28.87 -0.76
N LEU A 315 21.97 27.92 -1.46
CA LEU A 315 22.12 27.80 -2.91
C LEU A 315 21.25 28.79 -3.71
N ASP A 316 20.20 29.35 -3.10
CA ASP A 316 19.20 30.27 -3.70
C ASP A 316 18.87 29.91 -5.17
N ASN A 317 18.42 28.68 -5.40
CA ASN A 317 18.23 28.13 -6.73
C ASN A 317 16.87 27.45 -6.87
N GLY A 318 15.95 28.13 -7.55
CA GLY A 318 14.59 27.62 -7.76
C GLY A 318 14.50 26.26 -8.47
N VAL A 319 15.51 25.85 -9.25
CA VAL A 319 15.55 24.50 -9.84
C VAL A 319 15.86 23.44 -8.79
N VAL A 320 16.79 23.73 -7.87
CA VAL A 320 17.12 22.84 -6.74
C VAL A 320 15.89 22.68 -5.85
N ASP A 321 15.23 23.79 -5.52
CA ASP A 321 14.01 23.80 -4.70
C ASP A 321 12.88 23.00 -5.36
N PHE A 322 12.63 23.25 -6.66
CA PHE A 322 11.63 22.51 -7.41
C PHE A 322 11.94 21.01 -7.46
N LEU A 323 13.20 20.61 -7.62
CA LEU A 323 13.56 19.19 -7.72
C LEU A 323 13.71 18.50 -6.35
N PHE A 324 13.78 19.24 -5.24
CA PHE A 324 14.03 18.69 -3.92
C PHE A 324 13.03 17.59 -3.53
N VAL A 325 11.73 17.90 -3.58
CA VAL A 325 10.67 16.95 -3.18
C VAL A 325 10.68 15.65 -4.01
N PRO A 326 10.65 15.70 -5.36
CA PRO A 326 10.67 14.47 -6.16
C PRO A 326 11.98 13.68 -5.99
N LEU A 327 13.14 14.35 -5.99
CA LEU A 327 14.42 13.66 -5.85
C LEU A 327 14.58 13.03 -4.47
N PHE A 328 14.16 13.71 -3.41
CA PHE A 328 14.23 13.15 -2.07
C PHE A 328 13.25 11.99 -1.89
N ALA A 329 12.05 12.04 -2.48
CA ALA A 329 11.13 10.90 -2.49
C ALA A 329 11.69 9.68 -3.24
N VAL A 330 12.37 9.90 -4.37
CA VAL A 330 13.09 8.84 -5.11
C VAL A 330 14.22 8.28 -4.27
N LEU A 331 15.03 9.13 -3.64
CA LEU A 331 16.14 8.72 -2.79
C LEU A 331 15.65 7.87 -1.61
N VAL A 332 14.65 8.33 -0.86
CA VAL A 332 14.06 7.58 0.27
C VAL A 332 13.52 6.23 -0.20
N THR A 333 12.84 6.19 -1.34
CA THR A 333 12.33 4.94 -1.91
C THR A 333 13.47 3.99 -2.29
N ALA A 334 14.51 4.49 -2.95
CA ALA A 334 15.67 3.71 -3.37
C ALA A 334 16.45 3.17 -2.17
N VAL A 335 16.68 3.98 -1.13
CA VAL A 335 17.34 3.56 0.12
C VAL A 335 16.50 2.51 0.84
N ALA A 336 15.19 2.70 0.97
CA ALA A 336 14.30 1.72 1.59
C ALA A 336 14.34 0.35 0.87
N VAL A 337 14.37 0.39 -0.46
CA VAL A 337 14.50 -0.81 -1.29
C VAL A 337 15.88 -1.47 -1.13
N GLY A 338 16.96 -0.69 -1.15
CA GLY A 338 18.32 -1.18 -0.96
C GLY A 338 18.51 -1.83 0.41
N LEU A 339 17.99 -1.21 1.47
CA LEU A 339 18.00 -1.77 2.83
C LEU A 339 17.21 -3.08 2.92
N TYR A 340 16.06 -3.17 2.24
CA TYR A 340 15.30 -4.42 2.17
C TYR A 340 16.07 -5.53 1.48
N ASP A 341 16.68 -5.23 0.34
CA ASP A 341 17.47 -6.22 -0.42
C ASP A 341 18.70 -6.65 0.36
N LEU A 342 19.42 -5.72 0.99
CA LEU A 342 20.55 -6.01 1.85
C LEU A 342 20.17 -6.89 3.05
N ALA A 343 19.05 -6.56 3.73
CA ALA A 343 18.53 -7.37 4.82
C ALA A 343 18.18 -8.80 4.36
N GLY A 344 17.68 -8.95 3.14
CA GLY A 344 17.44 -10.26 2.52
C GLY A 344 18.72 -11.07 2.35
N HIS A 345 19.78 -10.47 1.78
CA HIS A 345 21.07 -11.12 1.57
C HIS A 345 21.79 -11.46 2.89
N ALA A 346 21.63 -10.62 3.91
CA ALA A 346 22.23 -10.81 5.23
C ALA A 346 21.43 -11.76 6.15
N GLY A 347 20.36 -12.39 5.67
CA GLY A 347 19.51 -13.28 6.48
C GLY A 347 18.62 -12.56 7.51
N MET A 348 18.57 -11.23 7.48
CA MET A 348 17.75 -10.37 8.36
C MET A 348 16.32 -10.17 7.83
N GLY A 349 15.80 -11.13 7.05
CA GLY A 349 14.43 -11.07 6.50
C GLY A 349 13.34 -11.01 7.56
N TRP A 350 13.66 -11.38 8.81
CA TRP A 350 12.77 -11.25 9.97
C TRP A 350 12.39 -9.79 10.29
N LEU A 351 13.17 -8.80 9.84
CA LEU A 351 12.82 -7.39 10.02
C LEU A 351 11.51 -7.01 9.30
N PHE A 352 11.13 -7.75 8.26
CA PHE A 352 9.98 -7.42 7.41
C PHE A 352 8.91 -8.51 7.35
N ARG A 353 9.15 -9.66 7.99
CA ARG A 353 8.24 -10.81 7.99
C ARG A 353 8.36 -11.57 9.29
N TRP A 354 7.33 -12.33 9.65
CA TRP A 354 7.35 -13.12 10.86
C TRP A 354 8.51 -14.14 10.85
N PRO A 355 9.34 -14.23 11.92
CA PRO A 355 10.55 -15.05 11.91
C PRO A 355 10.29 -16.56 11.84
N VAL A 356 9.14 -17.04 12.34
CA VAL A 356 8.86 -18.48 12.42
C VAL A 356 8.07 -18.93 11.19
N ARG A 357 8.73 -19.60 10.23
CA ARG A 357 8.02 -20.24 9.11
C ARG A 357 7.35 -21.55 9.59
N PRO A 358 6.10 -21.82 9.21
CA PRO A 358 5.50 -23.14 9.44
C PRO A 358 6.32 -24.22 8.74
N ARG A 359 6.58 -25.34 9.42
CA ARG A 359 6.95 -26.58 8.73
C ARG A 359 5.81 -26.93 7.78
N VAL A 360 6.08 -26.88 6.47
CA VAL A 360 5.18 -27.49 5.49
C VAL A 360 5.32 -28.98 5.73
N SER A 361 4.31 -29.62 6.32
CA SER A 361 4.25 -31.07 6.34
C SER A 361 4.35 -31.53 4.88
N PRO A 362 5.26 -32.48 4.53
CA PRO A 362 5.30 -33.04 3.20
C PRO A 362 3.90 -33.49 2.82
N ALA A 363 3.49 -33.22 1.57
CA ALA A 363 2.28 -33.85 1.05
C ALA A 363 2.39 -35.36 1.30
N PRO A 364 1.33 -36.03 1.79
CA PRO A 364 1.36 -37.48 1.94
C PRO A 364 1.79 -38.08 0.58
N PRO A 365 2.69 -39.07 0.56
CA PRO A 365 3.13 -39.68 -0.68
C PRO A 365 1.90 -40.09 -1.49
N SER A 366 1.84 -39.64 -2.74
CA SER A 366 0.80 -40.06 -3.68
C SER A 366 0.80 -41.58 -3.72
N VAL A 367 -0.30 -42.20 -3.30
CA VAL A 367 -0.50 -43.65 -3.43
C VAL A 367 -0.38 -43.99 -4.93
N PRO A 368 0.59 -44.81 -5.36
CA PRO A 368 0.65 -45.26 -6.74
C PRO A 368 -0.42 -46.35 -6.91
N GLY A 369 -1.61 -45.97 -7.36
CA GLY A 369 -2.71 -46.93 -7.45
C GLY A 369 -4.05 -46.35 -7.91
N SER A 370 -4.08 -45.65 -9.05
CA SER A 370 -5.31 -45.56 -9.84
C SER A 370 -4.96 -45.29 -11.30
N ALA A 371 -4.30 -46.26 -11.94
CA ALA A 371 -4.29 -46.32 -13.40
C ALA A 371 -5.73 -46.59 -13.82
N VAL A 372 -6.39 -45.58 -14.39
CA VAL A 372 -7.63 -45.77 -15.14
C VAL A 372 -7.30 -46.72 -16.29
N PRO A 373 -7.99 -47.87 -16.44
CA PRO A 373 -7.74 -48.76 -17.57
C PRO A 373 -8.08 -48.02 -18.87
N PRO A 374 -7.32 -48.22 -19.96
CA PRO A 374 -7.64 -47.62 -21.24
C PRO A 374 -9.01 -48.12 -21.73
N ALA A 375 -9.79 -47.21 -22.32
CA ALA A 375 -11.10 -47.51 -22.87
C ALA A 375 -11.02 -48.62 -23.93
N PRO A 376 -11.99 -49.55 -24.00
CA PRO A 376 -12.01 -50.60 -25.01
C PRO A 376 -12.12 -49.98 -26.41
N GLY A 377 -11.30 -50.48 -27.34
CA GLY A 377 -11.25 -50.00 -28.73
C GLY A 377 -12.56 -50.23 -29.50
N PRO A 378 -12.82 -49.46 -30.57
CA PRO A 378 -14.06 -49.54 -31.32
C PRO A 378 -14.21 -50.89 -32.03
N ALA A 379 -15.42 -51.45 -31.99
CA ALA A 379 -15.78 -52.70 -32.63
C ALA A 379 -15.67 -52.62 -34.17
N PRO A 380 -15.29 -53.72 -34.85
CA PRO A 380 -15.14 -53.74 -36.31
C PRO A 380 -16.49 -53.54 -37.00
N GLN A 381 -16.56 -52.56 -37.90
CA GLN A 381 -17.70 -52.36 -38.80
C GLN A 381 -17.78 -53.53 -39.78
N ARG A 382 -18.93 -54.21 -39.81
CA ARG A 382 -19.27 -55.17 -40.87
C ARG A 382 -19.66 -54.38 -42.13
N THR A 383 -18.90 -54.53 -43.21
CA THR A 383 -19.36 -54.17 -44.57
C THR A 383 -20.34 -55.22 -45.08
N PRO A 384 -21.48 -54.82 -45.70
CA PRO A 384 -22.33 -55.75 -46.42
C PRO A 384 -21.84 -55.96 -47.86
N ALA A 385 -22.01 -57.21 -48.32
CA ALA A 385 -21.74 -57.82 -49.62
C ALA A 385 -20.28 -58.18 -49.92
#